data_AF-A0A843C376-F1
#
_entry.id   AF-A0A843C376-F1
#
_cell.length_a   1.000
_cell.length_b   1.000
_cell.length_c   1.000
_cell.angle_alpha   90.00
_cell.angle_beta   90.00
_cell.angle_gamma   90.00
#
_symmetry.space_group_name_H-M   'P 1'
#
loop_
_entity.id
_entity.type
_entity.pdbx_description
1 polymer ?
#
loop_
_entity_poly.entity_id
_entity_poly.type
_entity_poly.pdbx_seq_one_letter_code
_entity_poly.pdbx_strand_id
1 'polypeptide(L)'
;MPPYLDAPFRLVELGSGSSVKTRLILDILNQIQEKIEYLPIDISEILTESSALLQRDYINLHITGIIDTYEGGLEFLKNYDDQKNLIIFLGSSFGNFTSDEGKEFLEKINSTMKKNDLFLIGLDLVKNKMILENAYNDSQGITAQFNLNVLSRINDELDADFDLNNFAHHAIYNENDQRIEMYLKSLVNQSVIISKANISLTLKQNELIHTEHSHKYKLSQIRELMHQTGFSIKNTWLDENDHFALTLVSKNS
;
A
#
# COMPACT_ATOMS: atom_id res chain seq x y z
N MET A 1 -22.92 -4.07 17.07
CA MET A 1 -21.87 -4.24 16.03
C MET A 1 -22.53 -4.66 14.73
N PRO A 2 -21.93 -4.38 13.56
CA PRO A 2 -22.40 -4.92 12.28
C PRO A 2 -22.49 -6.45 12.33
N PRO A 3 -23.40 -7.10 11.58
CA PRO A 3 -23.64 -8.55 11.67
C PRO A 3 -22.41 -9.43 11.37
N TYR A 4 -21.42 -8.88 10.66
CA TYR A 4 -20.19 -9.58 10.26
C TYR A 4 -19.04 -9.46 11.28
N LEU A 5 -19.20 -8.67 12.35
CA LEU A 5 -18.29 -8.57 13.50
C LEU A 5 -18.94 -9.17 14.74
N ASP A 6 -19.26 -10.47 14.66
CA ASP A 6 -20.05 -11.24 15.61
C ASP A 6 -19.21 -12.07 16.62
N ALA A 7 -17.91 -12.15 16.40
CA ALA A 7 -16.95 -12.87 17.23
C ALA A 7 -15.61 -12.13 17.23
N PRO A 8 -14.74 -12.37 18.24
CA PRO A 8 -13.38 -11.84 18.24
C PRO A 8 -12.62 -12.23 16.97
N PHE A 9 -11.80 -11.31 16.48
CA PHE A 9 -10.97 -11.54 15.31
C PHE A 9 -9.54 -11.03 15.55
N ARG A 10 -8.62 -11.59 14.78
CA ARG A 10 -7.23 -11.14 14.68
C ARG A 10 -7.12 -10.02 13.64
N LEU A 11 -6.41 -8.95 13.96
CA LEU A 11 -6.08 -7.91 13.01
C LEU A 11 -4.81 -8.32 12.25
N VAL A 12 -4.89 -8.41 10.92
CA VAL A 12 -3.75 -8.66 10.05
C VAL A 12 -3.56 -7.42 9.19
N GLU A 13 -2.37 -6.84 9.13
CA GLU A 13 -2.11 -5.66 8.28
C GLU A 13 -1.02 -5.93 7.26
N LEU A 14 -1.37 -5.76 5.98
CA LEU A 14 -0.42 -5.83 4.87
C LEU A 14 0.20 -4.43 4.66
N GLY A 15 1.51 -4.33 4.72
CA GLY A 15 2.23 -3.05 4.55
C GLY A 15 2.01 -2.10 5.73
N SER A 16 2.31 -2.57 6.94
CA SER A 16 2.01 -1.85 8.18
C SER A 16 2.79 -0.54 8.35
N GLY A 17 3.97 -0.40 7.74
CA GLY A 17 4.79 0.81 7.83
C GLY A 17 4.95 1.31 9.27
N SER A 18 4.59 2.58 9.52
CA SER A 18 4.65 3.22 10.84
C SER A 18 3.41 2.98 11.74
N SER A 19 2.43 2.21 11.26
CA SER A 19 1.21 1.81 11.98
C SER A 19 0.35 2.95 12.55
N VAL A 20 0.48 4.18 12.04
CA VAL A 20 -0.27 5.35 12.55
C VAL A 20 -1.77 5.17 12.37
N LYS A 21 -2.21 4.66 11.21
CA LYS A 21 -3.64 4.41 10.93
C LYS A 21 -4.16 3.19 11.70
N THR A 22 -3.29 2.21 11.93
CA THR A 22 -3.59 0.99 12.69
C THR A 22 -4.11 1.30 14.08
N ARG A 23 -3.57 2.33 14.73
CA ARG A 23 -4.01 2.78 16.07
C ARG A 23 -5.50 3.05 16.15
N LEU A 24 -6.11 3.64 15.11
CA LEU A 24 -7.55 3.90 15.08
C LEU A 24 -8.37 2.61 15.17
N ILE A 25 -7.89 1.53 14.55
CA ILE A 25 -8.54 0.22 14.61
C ILE A 25 -8.25 -0.43 15.97
N LEU A 26 -7.01 -0.39 16.44
CA LEU A 26 -6.61 -0.93 17.74
C LEU A 26 -7.38 -0.28 18.91
N ASP A 27 -7.62 1.03 18.85
CA ASP A 27 -8.42 1.76 19.85
C ASP A 27 -9.84 1.20 19.95
N ILE A 28 -10.46 0.87 18.81
CA ILE A 28 -11.78 0.25 18.76
C ILE A 28 -11.71 -1.19 19.27
N LEU A 29 -10.72 -1.97 18.83
CA LEU A 29 -10.52 -3.36 19.28
C LEU A 29 -10.32 -3.45 20.79
N ASN A 30 -9.61 -2.50 21.37
CA ASN A 30 -9.38 -2.41 22.81
C ASN A 30 -10.67 -2.18 23.62
N GLN A 31 -11.70 -1.62 22.99
CA GLN A 31 -13.01 -1.43 23.63
C GLN A 31 -13.92 -2.66 23.48
N ILE A 32 -13.72 -3.48 22.45
CA ILE A 32 -14.66 -4.56 22.09
C ILE A 32 -14.11 -5.98 22.27
N GLN A 33 -12.80 -6.15 22.48
CA GLN A 33 -12.17 -7.45 22.71
C GLN A 33 -11.29 -7.43 23.97
N GLU A 34 -11.36 -8.49 24.78
CA GLU A 34 -10.50 -8.64 25.96
C GLU A 34 -9.02 -8.84 25.56
N LYS A 35 -8.77 -9.58 24.48
CA LYS A 35 -7.45 -9.83 23.90
C LYS A 35 -7.42 -9.36 22.45
N ILE A 36 -6.37 -8.63 22.08
CA ILE A 36 -6.13 -8.20 20.70
C ILE A 36 -4.93 -8.97 20.18
N GLU A 37 -5.09 -9.62 19.03
CA GLU A 37 -3.97 -10.20 18.29
C GLU A 37 -3.76 -9.40 17.01
N TYR A 38 -2.53 -8.93 16.81
CA TYR A 38 -2.14 -8.11 15.67
C TYR A 38 -0.95 -8.73 14.95
N LEU A 39 -1.12 -8.99 13.66
CA LEU A 39 -0.12 -9.59 12.79
C LEU A 39 0.20 -8.60 11.66
N PRO A 40 1.15 -7.69 11.88
CA PRO A 40 1.64 -6.84 10.81
C PRO A 40 2.62 -7.61 9.91
N ILE A 41 2.45 -7.43 8.60
CA ILE A 41 3.30 -8.00 7.55
C ILE A 41 3.95 -6.84 6.80
N ASP A 42 5.28 -6.79 6.78
CA ASP A 42 6.05 -5.77 6.07
C ASP A 42 7.43 -6.33 5.68
N ILE A 43 7.99 -5.85 4.58
CA ILE A 43 9.36 -6.23 4.17
C ILE A 43 10.43 -5.51 5.00
N SER A 44 10.04 -4.43 5.69
CA SER A 44 10.95 -3.55 6.42
C SER A 44 11.12 -3.97 7.88
N GLU A 45 12.35 -3.91 8.37
CA GLU A 45 12.68 -4.13 9.79
C GLU A 45 12.09 -3.07 10.73
N ILE A 46 11.55 -1.97 10.19
CA ILE A 46 10.82 -0.93 10.96
C ILE A 46 9.69 -1.52 11.80
N LEU A 47 9.18 -2.68 11.39
CA LEU A 47 8.19 -3.48 12.10
C LEU A 47 8.56 -3.74 13.56
N THR A 48 9.85 -3.95 13.84
CA THR A 48 10.33 -4.22 15.20
C THR A 48 10.12 -3.02 16.10
N GLU A 49 10.48 -1.83 15.63
CA GLU A 49 10.35 -0.58 16.39
C GLU A 49 8.88 -0.17 16.53
N SER A 50 8.11 -0.21 15.44
CA SER A 50 6.68 0.16 15.47
C SER A 50 5.88 -0.79 16.37
N SER A 51 6.16 -2.09 16.33
CA SER A 51 5.54 -3.08 17.22
C SER A 51 5.88 -2.85 18.70
N ALA A 52 7.13 -2.50 19.01
CA ALA A 52 7.53 -2.21 20.39
C ALA A 52 6.82 -0.98 20.95
N LEU A 53 6.57 0.05 20.13
CA LEU A 53 5.78 1.21 20.53
C LEU A 53 4.31 0.84 20.77
N LEU A 54 3.70 0.06 19.88
CA LEU A 54 2.31 -0.38 20.04
C LEU A 54 2.10 -1.24 21.30
N GLN A 55 3.01 -2.17 21.60
CA GLN A 55 2.90 -3.00 22.82
C GLN A 55 2.95 -2.17 24.11
N ARG A 56 3.64 -1.02 24.10
CA ARG A 56 3.66 -0.11 25.27
C ARG A 56 2.33 0.60 25.46
N ASP A 57 1.64 0.90 24.37
CA ASP A 57 0.42 1.70 24.39
C ASP A 57 -0.84 0.85 24.61
N TYR A 58 -0.81 -0.45 24.27
CA TYR A 58 -1.94 -1.37 24.38
C TYR A 58 -1.59 -2.61 25.22
N ILE A 59 -2.03 -2.63 26.49
CA ILE A 59 -1.65 -3.69 27.46
C ILE A 59 -2.18 -5.09 27.10
N ASN A 60 -3.27 -5.19 26.36
CA ASN A 60 -3.90 -6.44 25.93
C ASN A 60 -3.50 -6.86 24.50
N LEU A 61 -2.57 -6.13 23.87
CA LEU A 61 -2.12 -6.36 22.51
C LEU A 61 -0.99 -7.39 22.45
N HIS A 62 -1.23 -8.46 21.70
CA HIS A 62 -0.23 -9.46 21.36
C HIS A 62 0.14 -9.29 19.88
N ILE A 63 1.42 -9.04 19.61
CA ILE A 63 1.91 -8.82 18.25
C ILE A 63 2.78 -9.99 17.81
N THR A 64 2.44 -10.56 16.64
CA THR A 64 3.31 -11.49 15.92
C THR A 64 3.72 -10.82 14.61
N GLY A 65 4.88 -10.15 14.61
CA GLY A 65 5.40 -9.48 13.43
C GLY A 65 5.93 -10.48 12.40
N ILE A 66 5.59 -10.25 11.13
CA ILE A 66 6.02 -11.09 10.00
C ILE A 66 6.84 -10.19 9.06
N ILE A 67 8.15 -10.43 9.01
CA ILE A 67 9.05 -9.72 8.08
C ILE A 67 9.16 -10.55 6.82
N ASP A 68 8.30 -10.27 5.85
CA ASP A 68 8.20 -11.01 4.58
C ASP A 68 7.42 -10.18 3.53
N THR A 69 7.34 -10.68 2.31
CA THR A 69 6.41 -10.15 1.31
C THR A 69 4.96 -10.38 1.74
N TYR A 70 4.03 -9.67 1.11
CA TYR A 70 2.60 -9.86 1.38
C TYR A 70 2.17 -11.31 1.11
N GLU A 71 2.67 -11.91 0.03
CA GLU A 71 2.37 -13.28 -0.37
C GLU A 71 2.91 -14.30 0.64
N GLY A 72 4.14 -14.09 1.13
CA GLY A 72 4.75 -14.92 2.16
C GLY A 72 3.97 -14.87 3.47
N GLY A 73 3.64 -13.65 3.93
CA GLY A 73 2.83 -13.45 5.13
C GLY A 73 1.41 -14.03 5.03
N LEU A 74 0.75 -13.90 3.87
CA LEU A 74 -0.56 -14.50 3.62
C LEU A 74 -0.51 -16.03 3.62
N GLU A 75 0.54 -16.65 3.07
CA GLU A 75 0.71 -18.10 3.11
C GLU A 75 0.99 -18.62 4.53
N PHE A 76 1.75 -17.87 5.33
CA PHE A 76 1.91 -18.15 6.75
C PHE A 76 0.55 -18.13 7.47
N LEU A 77 -0.24 -17.08 7.28
CA LEU A 77 -1.55 -16.90 7.95
C LEU A 77 -2.55 -18.02 7.64
N LYS A 78 -2.55 -18.50 6.39
CA LYS A 78 -3.41 -19.60 5.94
C LYS A 78 -3.17 -20.88 6.75
N ASN A 79 -1.94 -21.11 7.20
CA ASN A 79 -1.53 -22.33 7.89
C ASN A 79 -1.30 -22.14 9.41
N TYR A 80 -1.51 -20.92 9.92
CA TYR A 80 -1.18 -20.59 11.32
C TYR A 80 -2.16 -21.21 12.33
N ASP A 81 -3.47 -21.02 12.13
CA ASP A 81 -4.56 -21.58 12.94
C ASP A 81 -5.93 -21.35 12.28
N ASP A 82 -7.05 -21.62 12.97
CA ASP A 82 -8.41 -21.40 12.47
C ASP A 82 -9.05 -20.07 12.92
N GLN A 83 -8.29 -19.18 13.58
CA GLN A 83 -8.85 -17.91 14.07
C GLN A 83 -9.29 -17.01 12.91
N LYS A 84 -10.46 -16.37 13.09
CA LYS A 84 -11.02 -15.40 12.14
C LYS A 84 -10.12 -14.17 12.05
N ASN A 85 -9.79 -13.76 10.82
CA ASN A 85 -8.97 -12.59 10.55
C ASN A 85 -9.81 -11.43 9.99
N LEU A 86 -9.47 -10.21 10.42
CA LEU A 86 -9.70 -9.00 9.65
C LEU A 86 -8.36 -8.62 9.01
N ILE A 87 -8.22 -8.92 7.72
CA ILE A 87 -7.07 -8.51 6.92
C ILE A 87 -7.31 -7.08 6.46
N ILE A 88 -6.36 -6.19 6.66
CA ILE A 88 -6.42 -4.81 6.23
C ILE A 88 -5.27 -4.51 5.27
N PHE A 89 -5.58 -3.82 4.18
CA PHE A 89 -4.59 -3.22 3.28
C PHE A 89 -4.99 -1.77 3.09
N LEU A 90 -4.43 -0.91 3.94
CA LEU A 90 -4.84 0.47 4.07
C LEU A 90 -3.96 1.41 3.22
N GLY A 91 -4.53 2.55 2.84
CA GLY A 91 -3.86 3.53 1.98
C GLY A 91 -4.15 3.30 0.50
N SER A 92 -3.38 3.97 -0.36
CA SER A 92 -3.55 3.89 -1.82
C SER A 92 -2.51 2.95 -2.47
N SER A 93 -1.80 2.14 -1.68
CA SER A 93 -0.72 1.26 -2.17
C SER A 93 -1.20 0.24 -3.20
N PHE A 94 -2.49 -0.15 -3.15
CA PHE A 94 -3.08 -0.98 -4.19
C PHE A 94 -3.05 -0.32 -5.58
N GLY A 95 -3.09 1.01 -5.63
CA GLY A 95 -2.97 1.75 -6.89
C GLY A 95 -1.59 1.63 -7.55
N ASN A 96 -0.58 1.10 -6.86
CA ASN A 96 0.75 0.95 -7.43
C ASN A 96 0.89 -0.32 -8.29
N PHE A 97 -0.05 -1.26 -8.16
CA PHE A 97 -0.11 -2.43 -9.01
C PHE A 97 -0.67 -2.06 -10.39
N THR A 98 -0.14 -2.71 -11.42
CA THR A 98 -0.83 -2.79 -12.70
C THR A 98 -2.16 -3.55 -12.54
N SER A 99 -3.02 -3.49 -13.57
CA SER A 99 -4.32 -4.18 -13.53
C SER A 99 -4.19 -5.69 -13.30
N ASP A 100 -3.18 -6.33 -13.90
CA ASP A 100 -2.98 -7.77 -13.80
C ASP A 100 -2.40 -8.14 -12.43
N GLU A 101 -1.35 -7.43 -11.98
CA GLU A 101 -0.76 -7.63 -10.65
C GLU A 101 -1.79 -7.40 -9.52
N GLY A 102 -2.62 -6.36 -9.64
CA GLY A 102 -3.65 -6.07 -8.65
C GLY A 102 -4.72 -7.16 -8.58
N LYS A 103 -5.08 -7.75 -9.73
CA LYS A 103 -6.00 -8.88 -9.79
C LYS A 103 -5.38 -10.14 -9.16
N GLU A 104 -4.15 -10.49 -9.52
CA GLU A 104 -3.43 -11.63 -8.96
C GLU A 104 -3.26 -11.50 -7.44
N PHE A 105 -2.96 -10.29 -6.96
CA PHE A 105 -2.85 -10.00 -5.53
C PHE A 105 -4.18 -10.25 -4.78
N LEU A 106 -5.29 -9.75 -5.33
CA LEU A 106 -6.62 -9.99 -4.74
C LEU A 106 -7.02 -11.47 -4.78
N GLU A 107 -6.72 -12.19 -5.86
CA GLU A 107 -6.93 -13.64 -5.96
C GLU A 107 -6.09 -14.40 -4.92
N LYS A 108 -4.84 -13.99 -4.69
CA LYS A 108 -3.98 -14.57 -3.64
C LYS A 108 -4.56 -14.33 -2.25
N ILE A 109 -5.01 -13.11 -1.93
CA ILE A 109 -5.71 -12.83 -0.66
C ILE A 109 -6.94 -13.73 -0.54
N ASN A 110 -7.79 -13.79 -1.56
CA ASN A 110 -8.99 -14.63 -1.52
C ASN A 110 -8.67 -16.11 -1.26
N SER A 111 -7.63 -16.63 -1.93
CA SER A 111 -7.20 -18.03 -1.81
C SER A 111 -6.66 -18.40 -0.43
N THR A 112 -6.09 -17.43 0.29
CA THR A 112 -5.46 -17.60 1.61
C THR A 112 -6.44 -17.33 2.76
N MET A 113 -7.49 -16.56 2.51
CA MET A 113 -8.57 -16.30 3.47
C MET A 113 -9.37 -17.56 3.82
N LYS A 114 -9.69 -17.66 5.11
CA LYS A 114 -10.64 -18.63 5.65
C LYS A 114 -12.08 -18.18 5.35
N LYS A 115 -13.05 -19.08 5.53
CA LYS A 115 -14.46 -18.83 5.20
C LYS A 115 -15.05 -17.58 5.91
N ASN A 116 -14.63 -17.34 7.14
CA ASN A 116 -15.16 -16.26 7.97
C ASN A 116 -14.26 -15.01 7.98
N ASP A 117 -13.14 -15.03 7.27
CA ASP A 117 -12.24 -13.88 7.22
C ASP A 117 -12.90 -12.71 6.49
N LEU A 118 -12.49 -11.52 6.88
CA LEU A 118 -12.84 -10.27 6.22
C LEU A 118 -11.59 -9.60 5.68
N PHE A 119 -11.75 -8.87 4.57
CA PHE A 119 -10.71 -8.06 3.99
C PHE A 119 -11.19 -6.62 3.83
N LEU A 120 -10.45 -5.66 4.38
CA LEU A 120 -10.71 -4.23 4.28
C LEU A 120 -9.60 -3.58 3.45
N ILE A 121 -9.99 -3.00 2.32
CA ILE A 121 -9.05 -2.36 1.39
C ILE A 121 -9.35 -0.87 1.23
N GLY A 122 -8.29 -0.06 1.24
CA GLY A 122 -8.33 1.35 0.88
C GLY A 122 -8.06 1.55 -0.61
N LEU A 123 -8.87 2.38 -1.27
CA LEU A 123 -8.80 2.62 -2.70
C LEU A 123 -9.01 4.11 -2.97
N ASP A 124 -8.01 4.75 -3.58
CA ASP A 124 -8.09 6.15 -3.96
C ASP A 124 -8.95 6.31 -5.22
N LEU A 125 -9.89 7.26 -5.20
CA LEU A 125 -10.90 7.38 -6.23
C LEU A 125 -10.50 8.37 -7.33
N VAL A 126 -11.06 8.16 -8.52
CA VAL A 126 -10.98 9.15 -9.60
C VAL A 126 -11.66 10.43 -9.14
N LYS A 127 -10.95 11.55 -9.25
CA LYS A 127 -11.40 12.89 -8.87
C LYS A 127 -10.86 13.93 -9.86
N ASN A 128 -11.08 15.22 -9.60
CA ASN A 128 -10.61 16.27 -10.47
C ASN A 128 -9.09 16.18 -10.69
N LYS A 129 -8.65 16.27 -11.95
CA LYS A 129 -7.24 16.19 -12.35
C LYS A 129 -6.32 17.09 -11.54
N MET A 130 -6.72 18.33 -11.30
CA MET A 130 -5.89 19.29 -10.56
C MET A 130 -5.70 18.86 -9.09
N ILE A 131 -6.71 18.24 -8.48
CA ILE A 131 -6.60 17.69 -7.12
C ILE A 131 -5.58 16.54 -7.11
N LEU A 132 -5.66 15.64 -8.10
CA LEU A 132 -4.73 14.53 -8.22
C LEU A 132 -3.31 15.03 -8.47
N GLU A 133 -3.09 15.93 -9.42
CA GLU A 133 -1.76 16.45 -9.73
C GLU A 133 -1.17 17.25 -8.57
N ASN A 134 -1.96 18.05 -7.85
CA ASN A 134 -1.49 18.81 -6.69
C ASN A 134 -1.11 17.91 -5.50
N ALA A 135 -1.77 16.76 -5.34
CA ALA A 135 -1.46 15.82 -4.27
C ALA A 135 -0.08 15.17 -4.45
N TYR A 136 0.41 15.07 -5.68
CA TYR A 136 1.71 14.48 -6.02
C TYR A 136 2.77 15.53 -6.40
N ASN A 137 2.37 16.78 -6.64
CA ASN A 137 3.26 17.92 -6.82
C ASN A 137 3.09 18.91 -5.65
N ASP A 138 3.26 18.44 -4.41
CA ASP A 138 3.02 19.25 -3.24
C ASP A 138 3.97 20.45 -3.17
N SER A 139 3.44 21.61 -2.77
CA SER A 139 4.20 22.86 -2.69
C SER A 139 5.36 22.85 -1.69
N GLN A 140 5.39 21.88 -0.76
CA GLN A 140 6.45 21.73 0.23
C GLN A 140 7.63 20.91 -0.31
N GLY A 141 7.47 20.28 -1.48
CA GLY A 141 8.49 19.47 -2.14
C GLY A 141 8.73 18.12 -1.48
N ILE A 142 7.82 17.65 -0.62
CA ILE A 142 7.98 16.38 0.13
C ILE A 142 7.94 15.19 -0.83
N THR A 143 6.99 15.18 -1.77
CA THR A 143 6.84 14.12 -2.78
C THR A 143 8.03 14.11 -3.75
N ALA A 144 8.56 15.29 -4.07
CA ALA A 144 9.75 15.40 -4.90
C ALA A 144 10.99 14.82 -4.21
N GLN A 145 11.18 15.11 -2.91
CA GLN A 145 12.26 14.52 -2.11
C GLN A 145 12.10 13.00 -1.99
N PHE A 146 10.88 12.52 -1.74
CA PHE A 146 10.58 11.10 -1.69
C PHE A 146 10.92 10.40 -3.02
N ASN A 147 10.54 10.99 -4.15
CA ASN A 147 10.84 10.41 -5.46
C ASN A 147 12.35 10.40 -5.75
N LEU A 148 13.05 11.53 -5.53
CA LEU A 148 14.51 11.61 -5.73
C LEU A 148 15.31 10.68 -4.82
N ASN A 149 14.76 10.31 -3.67
CA ASN A 149 15.43 9.42 -2.72
C ASN A 149 15.78 8.06 -3.33
N VAL A 150 15.04 7.57 -4.34
CA VAL A 150 15.39 6.32 -5.03
C VAL A 150 16.79 6.39 -5.67
N LEU A 151 17.18 7.55 -6.21
CA LEU A 151 18.52 7.73 -6.79
C LEU A 151 19.59 7.74 -5.70
N SER A 152 19.32 8.38 -4.56
CA SER A 152 20.23 8.35 -3.41
C SER A 152 20.45 6.92 -2.92
N ARG A 153 19.39 6.12 -2.82
CA ARG A 153 19.49 4.71 -2.42
C ARG A 153 20.28 3.89 -3.44
N ILE A 154 20.08 4.12 -4.74
CA ILE A 154 20.87 3.44 -5.77
C ILE A 154 22.36 3.84 -5.68
N ASN A 155 22.67 5.11 -5.43
CA ASN A 155 24.05 5.54 -5.17
C ASN A 155 24.67 4.78 -3.99
N ASP A 156 23.98 4.77 -2.85
CA ASP A 156 24.49 4.16 -1.61
C ASP A 156 24.61 2.63 -1.71
N GLU A 157 23.57 1.97 -2.23
CA GLU A 157 23.48 0.50 -2.23
C GLU A 157 24.26 -0.12 -3.40
N LEU A 158 24.20 0.49 -4.59
CA LEU A 158 24.72 -0.07 -5.84
C LEU A 158 25.98 0.64 -6.37
N ASP A 159 26.54 1.58 -5.60
CA ASP A 159 27.73 2.35 -5.98
C ASP A 159 27.53 3.06 -7.33
N ALA A 160 26.45 3.83 -7.38
CA ALA A 160 26.11 4.68 -8.51
C ALA A 160 26.51 6.14 -8.29
N ASP A 161 26.57 6.91 -9.38
CA ASP A 161 27.02 8.30 -9.39
C ASP A 161 25.94 9.29 -9.84
N PHE A 162 24.66 9.04 -9.54
CA PHE A 162 23.59 10.00 -9.81
C PHE A 162 23.85 11.32 -9.07
N ASP A 163 23.98 12.43 -9.81
CA ASP A 163 23.89 13.78 -9.24
C ASP A 163 22.41 14.19 -9.17
N LEU A 164 21.83 14.13 -7.96
CA LEU A 164 20.42 14.42 -7.73
C LEU A 164 20.01 15.84 -8.18
N ASN A 165 20.94 16.80 -8.24
CA ASN A 165 20.65 18.16 -8.70
C ASN A 165 20.35 18.22 -10.20
N ASN A 166 20.73 17.19 -10.96
CA ASN A 166 20.46 17.06 -12.38
C ASN A 166 19.10 16.40 -12.67
N PHE A 167 18.30 16.14 -11.64
CA PHE A 167 16.97 15.54 -11.77
C PHE A 167 15.90 16.44 -11.16
N ALA A 168 14.74 16.47 -11.80
CA ALA A 168 13.54 17.07 -11.24
C ALA A 168 12.42 16.02 -11.13
N HIS A 169 11.65 16.13 -10.06
CA HIS A 169 10.39 15.42 -9.94
C HIS A 169 9.40 15.86 -11.03
N HIS A 170 8.69 14.92 -11.62
CA HIS A 170 7.63 15.18 -12.58
C HIS A 170 6.49 14.20 -12.37
N ALA A 171 5.32 14.68 -11.93
CA ALA A 171 4.11 13.88 -11.80
C ALA A 171 2.98 14.43 -12.68
N ILE A 172 2.32 13.55 -13.41
CA ILE A 172 1.19 13.87 -14.29
C ILE A 172 0.02 12.92 -14.04
N TYR A 173 -1.20 13.40 -14.24
CA TYR A 173 -2.36 12.52 -14.29
C TYR A 173 -2.64 12.09 -15.74
N ASN A 174 -2.47 10.80 -16.00
CA ASN A 174 -2.86 10.16 -17.26
C ASN A 174 -4.35 9.78 -17.19
N GLU A 175 -5.19 10.56 -17.85
CA GLU A 175 -6.65 10.37 -17.83
C GLU A 175 -7.10 9.09 -18.53
N ASN A 176 -6.37 8.65 -19.57
CA ASN A 176 -6.71 7.44 -20.33
C ASN A 176 -6.56 6.20 -19.45
N ASP A 177 -5.45 6.14 -18.70
CA ASP A 177 -5.13 5.01 -17.82
C ASP A 177 -5.61 5.20 -16.37
N GLN A 178 -6.23 6.34 -16.07
CA GLN A 178 -6.76 6.71 -14.75
C GLN A 178 -5.73 6.57 -13.63
N ARG A 179 -4.52 7.08 -13.85
CA ARG A 179 -3.42 6.97 -12.88
C ARG A 179 -2.57 8.22 -12.83
N ILE A 180 -2.00 8.47 -11.66
CA ILE A 180 -0.82 9.33 -11.56
C ILE A 180 0.39 8.53 -12.04
N GLU A 181 1.23 9.19 -12.82
CA GLU A 181 2.53 8.67 -13.25
C GLU A 181 3.61 9.59 -12.69
N MET A 182 4.53 9.01 -11.94
CA MET A 182 5.67 9.73 -11.38
C MET A 182 6.94 9.39 -12.15
N TYR A 183 7.72 10.42 -12.40
CA TYR A 183 8.97 10.36 -13.13
C TYR A 183 10.06 11.19 -12.46
N LEU A 184 11.30 10.79 -12.74
CA LEU A 184 12.47 11.62 -12.57
C LEU A 184 12.92 12.12 -13.94
N LYS A 185 12.89 13.43 -14.11
CA LYS A 185 13.24 14.10 -15.36
C LYS A 185 14.68 14.57 -15.33
N SER A 186 15.48 14.09 -16.28
CA SER A 186 16.85 14.58 -16.46
C SER A 186 16.84 16.05 -16.90
N LEU A 187 17.55 16.92 -16.19
CA LEU A 187 17.63 18.35 -16.49
C LEU A 187 18.72 18.69 -17.52
N VAL A 188 19.63 17.75 -17.76
CA VAL A 188 20.79 17.88 -18.65
C VAL A 188 21.00 16.59 -19.45
N ASN A 189 21.90 16.63 -20.44
CA ASN A 189 22.45 15.39 -20.98
C ASN A 189 23.50 14.88 -19.98
N GLN A 190 23.35 13.65 -19.50
CA GLN A 190 24.25 13.07 -18.51
C GLN A 190 24.42 11.56 -18.72
N SER A 191 25.52 11.04 -18.20
CA SER A 191 25.75 9.61 -18.10
C SER A 191 25.89 9.25 -16.63
N VAL A 192 25.34 8.10 -16.26
CA VAL A 192 25.37 7.57 -14.89
C VAL A 192 25.95 6.16 -14.97
N ILE A 193 26.88 5.85 -14.10
CA ILE A 193 27.47 4.53 -13.91
C ILE A 193 26.88 3.93 -12.63
N ILE A 194 26.40 2.70 -12.71
CA ILE A 194 25.95 1.91 -11.55
C ILE A 194 26.90 0.73 -11.42
N SER A 195 27.98 0.92 -10.65
CA SER A 195 29.16 0.07 -10.69
C SER A 195 28.86 -1.37 -10.28
N LYS A 196 28.13 -1.59 -9.17
CA LYS A 196 27.81 -2.95 -8.70
C LYS A 196 26.85 -3.71 -9.62
N ALA A 197 26.09 -3.00 -10.46
CA ALA A 197 25.22 -3.61 -11.45
C ALA A 197 25.89 -3.77 -12.83
N ASN A 198 27.09 -3.21 -13.03
CA ASN A 198 27.77 -3.13 -14.32
C ASN A 198 26.88 -2.49 -15.42
N ILE A 199 26.17 -1.41 -15.04
CA ILE A 199 25.27 -0.68 -15.94
C ILE A 199 25.86 0.71 -16.19
N SER A 200 25.80 1.16 -17.44
CA SER A 200 26.00 2.56 -17.81
C SER A 200 24.75 3.07 -18.52
N LEU A 201 24.20 4.17 -18.00
CA LEU A 201 23.05 4.86 -18.56
C LEU A 201 23.52 6.14 -19.24
N THR A 202 22.87 6.49 -20.35
CA THR A 202 23.01 7.81 -20.98
C THR A 202 21.61 8.39 -21.11
N LEU A 203 21.39 9.52 -20.46
CA LEU A 203 20.11 10.22 -20.40
C LEU A 203 20.24 11.53 -21.17
N LYS A 204 19.25 11.79 -22.02
CA LYS A 204 19.11 13.10 -22.67
C LYS A 204 18.45 14.10 -21.73
N GLN A 205 18.67 15.38 -21.98
CA GLN A 205 17.89 16.44 -21.35
C GLN A 205 16.39 16.20 -21.62
N ASN A 206 15.58 16.35 -20.58
CA ASN A 206 14.15 16.08 -20.51
C ASN A 206 13.73 14.61 -20.61
N GLU A 207 14.68 13.67 -20.67
CA GLU A 207 14.35 12.24 -20.61
C GLU A 207 13.75 11.88 -19.24
N LEU A 208 12.74 11.01 -19.24
CA LEU A 208 11.97 10.63 -18.07
C LEU A 208 12.32 9.20 -17.67
N ILE A 209 12.67 9.02 -16.39
CA ILE A 209 12.75 7.71 -15.75
C ILE A 209 11.44 7.52 -14.98
N HIS A 210 10.66 6.50 -15.34
CA HIS A 210 9.44 6.16 -14.61
C HIS A 210 9.78 5.56 -13.25
N THR A 211 9.08 6.01 -12.20
CA THR A 211 9.33 5.55 -10.83
C THR A 211 8.12 4.91 -10.17
N GLU A 212 6.90 5.39 -10.45
CA GLU A 212 5.70 4.90 -9.77
C GLU A 212 4.44 5.12 -10.61
N HIS A 213 3.52 4.17 -10.52
CA HIS A 213 2.12 4.36 -10.91
C HIS A 213 1.26 4.51 -9.66
N SER A 214 0.20 5.31 -9.75
CA SER A 214 -0.84 5.31 -8.73
C SER A 214 -2.22 5.40 -9.38
N HIS A 215 -2.78 4.22 -9.67
CA HIS A 215 -4.12 4.03 -10.23
C HIS A 215 -5.21 4.53 -9.29
N LYS A 216 -6.24 5.13 -9.90
CA LYS A 216 -7.43 5.66 -9.25
C LYS A 216 -8.65 4.90 -9.74
N TYR A 217 -9.58 4.65 -8.84
CA TYR A 217 -10.70 3.75 -9.12
C TYR A 217 -12.03 4.48 -9.11
N LYS A 218 -12.97 4.03 -9.94
CA LYS A 218 -14.40 4.34 -9.82
C LYS A 218 -15.06 3.25 -8.99
N LEU A 219 -16.13 3.59 -8.27
CA LEU A 219 -16.90 2.62 -7.49
C LEU A 219 -17.39 1.41 -8.30
N SER A 220 -17.74 1.62 -9.58
CA SER A 220 -18.12 0.53 -10.49
C SER A 220 -16.95 -0.44 -10.77
N GLN A 221 -15.74 0.09 -10.96
CA GLN A 221 -14.53 -0.71 -11.17
C GLN A 221 -14.15 -1.48 -9.90
N ILE A 222 -14.29 -0.87 -8.72
CA ILE A 222 -14.08 -1.57 -7.44
C ILE A 222 -15.04 -2.75 -7.34
N ARG A 223 -16.33 -2.55 -7.61
CA ARG A 223 -17.34 -3.63 -7.57
C ARG A 223 -16.99 -4.76 -8.53
N GLU A 224 -16.65 -4.44 -9.75
CA GLU A 224 -16.28 -5.41 -10.78
C GLU A 224 -15.03 -6.20 -10.38
N LEU A 225 -13.97 -5.50 -9.94
CA LEU A 225 -12.71 -6.11 -9.52
C LEU A 225 -12.91 -7.06 -8.34
N MET A 226 -13.66 -6.65 -7.31
CA MET A 226 -13.97 -7.52 -6.17
C MET A 226 -14.75 -8.76 -6.61
N HIS A 227 -15.76 -8.59 -7.46
CA HIS A 227 -16.55 -9.72 -7.96
C HIS A 227 -15.68 -10.70 -8.78
N GLN A 228 -14.84 -10.20 -9.69
CA GLN A 228 -13.97 -11.01 -10.54
C GLN A 228 -12.93 -11.80 -9.74
N THR A 229 -12.51 -11.27 -8.59
CA THR A 229 -11.50 -11.88 -7.70
C THR A 229 -12.13 -12.71 -6.57
N GLY A 230 -13.42 -13.05 -6.70
CA GLY A 230 -14.11 -13.98 -5.81
C GLY A 230 -14.57 -13.37 -4.49
N PHE A 231 -14.69 -12.04 -4.41
CA PHE A 231 -15.15 -11.33 -3.23
C PHE A 231 -16.60 -10.85 -3.31
N SER A 232 -17.25 -10.88 -2.15
CA SER A 232 -18.56 -10.29 -1.88
C SER A 232 -18.36 -9.00 -1.07
N ILE A 233 -18.78 -7.86 -1.62
CA ILE A 233 -18.75 -6.58 -0.90
C ILE A 233 -19.78 -6.59 0.22
N LYS A 234 -19.33 -6.33 1.45
CA LYS A 234 -20.19 -6.16 2.65
C LYS A 234 -20.56 -4.71 2.85
N ASN A 235 -19.60 -3.81 2.66
CA ASN A 235 -19.84 -2.38 2.72
C ASN A 235 -18.75 -1.60 2.00
N THR A 236 -19.06 -0.37 1.61
CA THR A 236 -18.10 0.62 1.14
C THR A 236 -18.39 1.94 1.83
N TRP A 237 -17.38 2.51 2.48
CA TRP A 237 -17.43 3.84 3.08
C TRP A 237 -16.61 4.81 2.24
N LEU A 238 -17.10 6.03 2.13
CA LEU A 238 -16.45 7.14 1.44
C LEU A 238 -16.07 8.22 2.45
N ASP A 239 -15.01 8.97 2.18
CA ASP A 239 -14.79 10.24 2.86
C ASP A 239 -15.83 11.28 2.41
N GLU A 240 -15.87 12.42 3.10
CA GLU A 240 -16.88 13.47 2.87
C GLU A 240 -16.88 14.04 1.43
N ASN A 241 -15.77 13.88 0.69
CA ASN A 241 -15.61 14.40 -0.67
C ASN A 241 -15.68 13.29 -1.75
N ASP A 242 -16.01 12.05 -1.39
CA ASP A 242 -16.01 10.91 -2.31
C ASP A 242 -14.67 10.72 -3.05
N HIS A 243 -13.57 11.02 -2.36
CA HIS A 243 -12.20 11.00 -2.87
C HIS A 243 -11.47 9.69 -2.56
N PHE A 244 -11.89 8.98 -1.52
CA PHE A 244 -11.28 7.74 -1.06
C PHE A 244 -12.36 6.76 -0.60
N ALA A 245 -12.19 5.48 -0.94
CA ALA A 245 -13.08 4.41 -0.53
C ALA A 245 -12.38 3.42 0.41
N LEU A 246 -13.07 3.04 1.49
CA LEU A 246 -12.77 1.84 2.26
C LEU A 246 -13.81 0.78 1.92
N THR A 247 -13.39 -0.33 1.36
CA THR A 247 -14.30 -1.43 0.96
C THR A 247 -14.02 -2.67 1.79
N LEU A 248 -15.03 -3.13 2.53
CA LEU A 248 -14.99 -4.37 3.28
C LEU A 248 -15.61 -5.49 2.46
N VAL A 249 -14.89 -6.59 2.33
CA VAL A 249 -15.31 -7.77 1.57
C VAL A 249 -15.15 -9.06 2.38
N SER A 250 -15.89 -10.10 1.96
CA SER A 250 -15.67 -11.49 2.38
C SER A 250 -15.49 -12.36 1.13
N LYS A 251 -15.05 -13.61 1.30
CA LYS A 251 -15.14 -14.59 0.21
C LYS A 251 -16.59 -14.73 -0.28
N ASN A 252 -16.74 -14.93 -1.59
CA ASN A 252 -17.97 -15.43 -2.18
C ASN A 252 -18.18 -16.87 -1.65
N SER A 253 -19.39 -17.11 -1.12
CA SER A 253 -19.82 -18.44 -0.67
C SER A 253 -19.95 -19.42 -1.82
#